data_AF-A0A2V9KD20-F1
#
_entry.id   AF-A0A2V9KD20-F1
#
_cell.length_a   1.000
_cell.length_b   1.000
_cell.length_c   1.000
_cell.angle_alpha   90.00
_cell.angle_beta   90.00
_cell.angle_gamma   90.00
#
_symmetry.space_group_name_H-M   'P 1'
#
loop_
_entity.id
_entity.type
_entity.pdbx_description
1 polymer ?
#
loop_
_entity_poly.entity_id
_entity_poly.type
_entity_poly.pdbx_seq_one_letter_code
_entity_poly.pdbx_strand_id
1 'polypeptide(L)'
;MNPGKARLLLALALWTPPLYPDQTGRTKQSLDRTRSLAEAQHEIVMLLLQKKEFTRAIAEASKIFEMGWPEDQEPVLLRELLFFADQFLHHGEPALGIQLMETNAKSFKAVKSRVAIYKEKGYLYKELNQNDKALDCFREAQRLEKNGH
;
A
#
# COMPACT_ATOMS: atom_id res chain seq x y z
N MET A 1 -68.58 9.26 40.86
CA MET A 1 -68.49 7.79 40.99
C MET A 1 -67.79 7.27 39.75
N ASN A 2 -66.55 6.78 39.88
CA ASN A 2 -65.77 6.13 38.82
C ASN A 2 -65.93 4.60 39.02
N PRO A 3 -65.96 3.77 37.97
CA PRO A 3 -64.68 3.20 37.54
C PRO A 3 -64.55 2.89 36.04
N GLY A 4 -63.38 3.23 35.49
CA GLY A 4 -62.49 2.26 34.85
C GLY A 4 -62.93 1.68 33.51
N LYS A 5 -62.20 2.07 32.45
CA LYS A 5 -61.72 1.14 31.42
C LYS A 5 -60.49 1.74 30.74
N ALA A 6 -59.37 1.06 30.99
CA ALA A 6 -58.09 1.28 30.36
C ALA A 6 -58.19 1.12 28.84
N ARG A 7 -57.54 2.03 28.10
CA ARG A 7 -56.98 1.73 26.79
C ARG A 7 -55.58 2.33 26.72
N LEU A 8 -54.61 1.42 26.81
CA LEU A 8 -53.23 1.61 26.41
C LEU A 8 -53.21 2.11 24.96
N LEU A 9 -52.69 3.32 24.73
CA LEU A 9 -52.14 3.69 23.44
C LEU A 9 -50.63 3.47 23.52
N LEU A 10 -50.23 2.26 23.14
CA LEU A 10 -48.85 1.90 22.83
C LEU A 10 -48.46 2.71 21.58
N ALA A 11 -47.76 3.83 21.76
CA ALA A 11 -47.09 4.49 20.66
C ALA A 11 -45.90 3.63 20.26
N LEU A 12 -46.10 2.72 19.30
CA LEU A 12 -45.02 2.04 18.61
C LEU A 12 -44.23 3.09 17.83
N ALA A 13 -43.09 3.47 18.38
CA ALA A 13 -42.04 4.14 17.65
C ALA A 13 -41.64 3.25 16.46
N LEU A 14 -42.06 3.63 15.26
CA LEU A 14 -41.47 3.13 14.02
C LEU A 14 -40.08 3.76 13.89
N TRP A 15 -39.12 3.25 14.65
CA TRP A 15 -37.72 3.49 14.34
C TRP A 15 -37.38 2.59 13.15
N THR A 16 -37.56 3.12 11.94
CA THR A 16 -36.93 2.55 10.76
C THR A 16 -35.44 2.83 10.90
N PRO A 17 -34.57 1.83 11.13
CA PRO A 17 -33.14 2.09 11.01
C PRO A 17 -32.87 2.59 9.59
N PRO A 18 -32.00 3.59 9.40
CA PRO A 18 -31.63 4.01 8.06
C PRO A 18 -31.08 2.79 7.30
N LEU A 19 -31.67 2.49 6.14
CA LEU A 19 -31.08 1.63 5.14
C LEU A 19 -29.75 2.26 4.73
N TYR A 20 -28.66 1.86 5.40
CA TYR A 20 -27.33 2.13 4.89
C TYR A 20 -27.25 1.38 3.55
N PRO A 21 -27.04 2.08 2.41
CA PRO A 21 -26.76 1.37 1.17
C PRO A 21 -25.57 0.45 1.40
N ASP A 22 -25.61 -0.75 0.83
CA ASP A 22 -24.55 -1.75 0.92
C ASP A 22 -23.24 -1.19 0.34
N GLN A 23 -22.49 -0.47 1.17
CA GLN A 23 -21.20 0.11 0.82
C GLN A 23 -20.16 -0.99 0.68
N THR A 24 -20.37 -2.15 1.32
CA THR A 24 -19.42 -3.26 1.35
C THR A 24 -19.26 -3.93 -0.02
N GLY A 25 -20.36 -4.10 -0.76
CA GLY A 25 -20.32 -4.59 -2.14
C GLY A 25 -19.63 -3.63 -3.11
N ARG A 26 -19.88 -2.31 -2.96
CA ARG A 26 -19.28 -1.27 -3.82
C ARG A 26 -17.78 -1.10 -3.57
N THR A 27 -17.32 -1.14 -2.32
CA THR A 27 -15.88 -1.09 -1.99
C THR A 27 -15.14 -2.31 -2.48
N LYS A 28 -15.73 -3.51 -2.38
CA LYS A 28 -15.14 -4.75 -2.88
C LYS A 28 -14.97 -4.72 -4.40
N GLN A 29 -16.02 -4.33 -5.14
CA GLN A 29 -15.96 -4.20 -6.59
C GLN A 29 -14.90 -3.17 -7.05
N SER A 30 -14.72 -2.08 -6.29
CA SER A 30 -13.67 -1.09 -6.56
C SER A 30 -12.26 -1.66 -6.34
N LEU A 31 -12.07 -2.46 -5.28
CA LEU A 31 -10.79 -3.10 -4.99
C LEU A 31 -10.43 -4.17 -6.04
N ASP A 32 -11.39 -5.00 -6.43
CA ASP A 32 -11.18 -6.02 -7.46
C ASP A 32 -10.77 -5.38 -8.80
N ARG A 33 -11.38 -4.25 -9.16
CA ARG A 33 -10.97 -3.46 -10.34
C ARG A 33 -9.55 -2.91 -10.19
N THR A 34 -9.20 -2.41 -9.02
CA THR A 34 -7.85 -1.88 -8.73
C THR A 34 -6.80 -2.97 -8.87
N ARG A 35 -7.08 -4.16 -8.34
CA ARG A 35 -6.20 -5.34 -8.46
C ARG A 35 -6.02 -5.78 -9.90
N SER A 36 -7.10 -5.91 -10.66
CA SER A 36 -7.03 -6.29 -12.07
C SER A 36 -6.20 -5.29 -12.90
N LEU A 37 -6.32 -3.99 -12.62
CA LEU A 37 -5.48 -2.98 -13.28
C LEU A 37 -4.01 -3.09 -12.87
N ALA A 38 -3.75 -3.34 -11.59
CA ALA A 38 -2.41 -3.51 -11.04
C ALA A 38 -1.70 -4.75 -11.60
N GLU A 39 -2.41 -5.86 -11.78
CA GLU A 39 -1.89 -7.08 -12.41
C GLU A 39 -1.47 -6.82 -13.86
N ALA A 40 -2.31 -6.15 -14.65
CA ALA A 40 -1.95 -5.76 -16.01
C ALA A 40 -0.73 -4.82 -16.02
N GLN A 41 -0.68 -3.88 -15.06
CA GLN A 41 0.43 -2.95 -14.92
C GLN A 41 1.73 -3.64 -14.51
N HIS A 42 1.67 -4.66 -13.64
CA HIS A 42 2.80 -5.51 -13.27
C HIS A 42 3.40 -6.18 -14.50
N GLU A 43 2.58 -6.82 -15.32
CA GLU A 43 3.05 -7.50 -16.54
C GLU A 43 3.72 -6.53 -17.52
N ILE A 44 3.20 -5.31 -17.64
CA ILE A 44 3.85 -4.26 -18.44
C ILE A 44 5.25 -3.95 -17.90
N VAL A 45 5.40 -3.82 -16.58
CA VAL A 45 6.70 -3.58 -15.94
C VAL A 45 7.66 -4.74 -16.22
N MET A 46 7.21 -5.98 -16.07
CA MET A 46 8.03 -7.17 -16.31
C MET A 46 8.51 -7.25 -17.77
N LEU A 47 7.64 -6.96 -18.75
CA LEU A 47 8.02 -6.89 -20.16
C LEU A 47 9.04 -5.79 -20.45
N LEU A 48 8.93 -4.63 -19.77
CA LEU A 48 9.90 -3.54 -19.92
C LEU A 48 11.25 -3.89 -19.29
N LEU A 49 11.26 -4.57 -18.14
CA LEU A 49 12.48 -5.08 -17.51
C LEU A 49 13.20 -6.09 -18.42
N GLN A 50 12.46 -7.03 -19.02
CA GLN A 50 13.02 -7.98 -19.98
C GLN A 50 13.65 -7.29 -21.20
N LYS A 51 13.04 -6.20 -21.67
CA LYS A 51 13.57 -5.37 -22.77
C LYS A 51 14.67 -4.40 -22.34
N LYS A 52 15.02 -4.37 -21.05
CA LYS A 52 15.96 -3.41 -20.45
C LYS A 52 15.55 -1.95 -20.62
N GLU A 53 14.25 -1.69 -20.73
CA GLU A 53 13.67 -0.35 -20.83
C GLU A 53 13.41 0.21 -19.42
N PHE A 54 14.46 0.32 -18.61
CA PHE A 54 14.34 0.52 -17.16
C PHE A 54 13.66 1.82 -16.75
N THR A 55 13.94 2.94 -17.44
CA THR A 55 13.29 4.22 -17.17
C THR A 55 11.77 4.12 -17.32
N ARG A 56 11.31 3.40 -18.36
CA ARG A 56 9.89 3.15 -18.56
C ARG A 56 9.35 2.18 -17.52
N ALA A 57 10.10 1.14 -17.17
CA ALA A 57 9.71 0.20 -16.12
C ALA A 57 9.43 0.90 -14.77
N ILE A 58 10.26 1.86 -14.35
CA ILE A 58 10.00 2.65 -13.12
C ILE A 58 8.73 3.48 -13.24
N ALA A 59 8.55 4.17 -14.37
CA ALA A 59 7.38 5.02 -14.59
C ALA A 59 6.08 4.19 -14.55
N GLU A 60 6.09 3.02 -15.18
CA GLU A 60 4.97 2.07 -15.17
C GLU A 60 4.75 1.43 -13.79
N ALA A 61 5.82 1.09 -13.05
CA ALA A 61 5.72 0.57 -11.70
C ALA A 61 5.11 1.59 -10.73
N SER A 62 5.49 2.87 -10.87
CA SER A 62 4.96 3.94 -10.01
C SER A 62 3.44 4.08 -10.12
N LYS A 63 2.87 3.83 -11.30
CA LYS A 63 1.41 3.86 -11.49
C LYS A 63 0.68 2.88 -10.59
N ILE A 64 1.26 1.71 -10.28
CA ILE A 64 0.67 0.72 -9.36
C ILE A 64 0.42 1.38 -8.01
N PHE A 65 1.40 2.10 -7.46
CA PHE A 65 1.31 2.69 -6.13
C PHE A 65 0.42 3.95 -6.07
N GLU A 66 -0.05 4.44 -7.22
CA GLU A 66 -0.90 5.62 -7.36
C GLU A 66 -2.40 5.27 -7.55
N MET A 67 -2.77 3.99 -7.64
CA MET A 67 -4.14 3.55 -7.95
C MET A 67 -5.17 3.69 -6.81
N GLY A 68 -4.88 4.47 -5.77
CA GLY A 68 -5.84 4.75 -4.69
C GLY A 68 -6.21 3.53 -3.85
N TRP A 69 -5.22 2.71 -3.47
CA TRP A 69 -5.42 1.51 -2.68
C TRP A 69 -5.97 1.79 -1.28
N PRO A 70 -6.83 0.90 -0.74
CA PRO A 70 -7.19 0.93 0.67
C PRO A 70 -5.97 0.71 1.57
N GLU A 71 -5.97 1.31 2.76
CA GLU A 71 -4.83 1.25 3.69
C GLU A 71 -4.51 -0.19 4.17
N ASP A 72 -5.52 -1.07 4.22
CA ASP A 72 -5.34 -2.48 4.58
C ASP A 72 -4.57 -3.29 3.50
N GLN A 73 -4.43 -2.75 2.29
CA GLN A 73 -3.63 -3.34 1.21
C GLN A 73 -2.17 -2.90 1.25
N GLU A 74 -1.76 -2.00 2.14
CA GLU A 74 -0.36 -1.56 2.24
C GLU A 74 0.66 -2.72 2.31
N PRO A 75 0.42 -3.84 3.04
CA PRO A 75 1.34 -4.98 3.04
C PRO A 75 1.47 -5.67 1.69
N VAL A 76 0.43 -5.63 0.84
CA VAL A 76 0.48 -6.17 -0.53
C VAL A 76 1.38 -5.28 -1.39
N LEU A 77 1.14 -3.97 -1.33
CA LEU A 77 1.96 -2.98 -2.04
C LEU A 77 3.42 -3.03 -1.61
N LEU A 78 3.69 -3.30 -0.33
CA LEU A 78 5.05 -3.39 0.16
C LEU A 78 5.78 -4.56 -0.49
N ARG A 79 5.14 -5.74 -0.57
CA ARG A 79 5.74 -6.89 -1.24
C ARG A 79 6.04 -6.59 -2.71
N GLU A 80 5.12 -5.89 -3.37
CA GLU A 80 5.28 -5.50 -4.78
C GLU A 80 6.43 -4.51 -4.99
N LEU A 81 6.56 -3.50 -4.12
CA LEU A 81 7.66 -2.55 -4.16
C LEU A 81 9.01 -3.23 -3.98
N LEU A 82 9.11 -4.11 -2.98
CA LEU A 82 10.33 -4.86 -2.70
C LEU A 82 10.67 -5.82 -3.84
N PHE A 83 9.66 -6.44 -4.44
CA PHE A 83 9.84 -7.28 -5.63
C PHE A 83 10.44 -6.49 -6.79
N PHE A 84 9.90 -5.33 -7.17
CA PHE A 84 10.50 -4.55 -8.26
C PHE A 84 11.90 -4.04 -7.93
N ALA A 85 12.15 -3.64 -6.69
CA ALA A 85 13.48 -3.24 -6.26
C ALA A 85 14.51 -4.37 -6.44
N ASP A 86 14.14 -5.60 -6.06
CA ASP A 86 14.94 -6.80 -6.28
C ASP A 86 15.13 -7.08 -7.78
N GLN A 87 14.09 -6.92 -8.60
CA GLN A 87 14.24 -7.06 -10.06
C GLN A 87 15.23 -6.05 -10.64
N PHE A 88 15.17 -4.77 -10.24
CA PHE A 88 16.14 -3.77 -10.65
C PHE A 88 17.57 -4.14 -10.22
N LEU A 89 17.75 -4.64 -9.01
CA LEU A 89 19.04 -5.14 -8.53
C LEU A 89 19.57 -6.28 -9.42
N HIS A 90 18.75 -7.30 -9.70
CA HIS A 90 19.13 -8.43 -10.56
C HIS A 90 19.48 -8.02 -11.99
N HIS A 91 18.94 -6.90 -12.46
CA HIS A 91 19.29 -6.29 -13.74
C HIS A 91 20.54 -5.39 -13.70
N GLY A 92 21.19 -5.24 -12.54
CA GLY A 92 22.37 -4.41 -12.36
C GLY A 92 22.07 -2.93 -12.12
N GLU A 93 20.81 -2.58 -11.83
CA GLU A 93 20.32 -1.20 -11.70
C GLU A 93 19.78 -0.89 -10.28
N PRO A 94 20.51 -1.16 -9.18
CA PRO A 94 20.01 -0.97 -7.82
C PRO A 94 19.64 0.49 -7.49
N ALA A 95 20.25 1.46 -8.18
CA ALA A 95 19.89 2.88 -8.06
C ALA A 95 18.43 3.15 -8.47
N LEU A 96 17.91 2.41 -9.45
CA LEU A 96 16.53 2.53 -9.90
C LEU A 96 15.54 1.92 -8.90
N GLY A 97 15.93 0.83 -8.22
CA GLY A 97 15.18 0.29 -7.09
C GLY A 97 15.04 1.30 -5.95
N ILE A 98 16.14 1.99 -5.60
CA ILE A 98 16.14 3.07 -4.61
C ILE A 98 15.23 4.22 -5.06
N GLN A 99 15.34 4.66 -6.32
CA GLN A 99 14.51 5.73 -6.88
C GLN A 99 13.01 5.37 -6.82
N LEU A 100 12.65 4.12 -7.13
CA LEU A 100 11.26 3.65 -7.05
C LEU A 100 10.72 3.75 -5.63
N MET A 101 11.50 3.34 -4.63
CA MET A 101 11.10 3.45 -3.21
C MET A 101 10.94 4.90 -2.76
N GLU A 102 11.83 5.79 -3.16
CA GLU A 102 11.77 7.21 -2.79
C GLU A 102 10.56 7.90 -3.42
N THR A 103 10.31 7.63 -4.70
CA THR A 103 9.17 8.19 -5.44
C THR A 103 7.84 7.79 -4.82
N ASN A 104 7.75 6.55 -4.31
CA ASN A 104 6.51 5.96 -3.82
C ASN A 104 6.40 5.92 -2.29
N ALA A 105 7.33 6.54 -1.55
CA ALA A 105 7.37 6.50 -0.09
C ALA A 105 6.07 7.00 0.57
N LYS A 106 5.36 7.95 -0.08
CA LYS A 106 4.07 8.49 0.39
C LYS A 106 2.95 7.45 0.49
N SER A 107 3.06 6.34 -0.23
CA SER A 107 2.06 5.26 -0.23
C SER A 107 2.21 4.30 0.96
N PHE A 108 3.26 4.47 1.78
CA PHE A 108 3.58 3.58 2.91
C PHE A 108 3.57 4.34 4.24
N LYS A 109 2.45 4.23 4.96
CA LYS A 109 2.25 4.96 6.21
C LYS A 109 2.60 4.12 7.43
N ALA A 110 2.41 2.81 7.37
CA ALA A 110 2.66 1.94 8.51
C ALA A 110 4.15 1.90 8.84
N VAL A 111 4.47 2.01 10.13
CA VAL A 111 5.87 1.97 10.62
C VAL A 111 6.59 0.72 10.12
N LYS A 112 5.93 -0.45 10.17
CA LYS A 112 6.48 -1.72 9.67
C LYS A 112 6.92 -1.65 8.21
N SER A 113 6.14 -0.98 7.35
CA SER A 113 6.43 -0.87 5.92
C SER A 113 7.60 0.06 5.69
N ARG A 114 7.61 1.21 6.38
CA ARG A 114 8.72 2.17 6.31
C ARG A 114 10.03 1.55 6.78
N VAL A 115 10.00 0.79 7.88
CA VAL A 115 11.17 0.03 8.37
C VAL A 115 11.69 -0.93 7.30
N ALA A 116 10.81 -1.71 6.68
CA ALA A 116 11.20 -2.63 5.61
C ALA A 116 11.83 -1.90 4.42
N ILE A 117 11.23 -0.78 3.99
CA ILE A 117 11.76 0.07 2.91
C ILE A 117 13.16 0.59 3.26
N TYR A 118 13.38 1.10 4.48
CA TYR A 118 14.71 1.57 4.88
C TYR A 118 15.74 0.43 4.92
N LYS A 119 15.37 -0.75 5.39
CA LYS A 119 16.28 -1.92 5.36
C LYS A 119 16.65 -2.27 3.92
N GLU A 120 15.67 -2.31 3.01
CA GLU A 120 15.90 -2.62 1.61
C GLU A 120 16.78 -1.56 0.91
N LYS A 121 16.49 -0.27 1.10
CA LYS A 121 17.38 0.82 0.64
C LYS A 121 18.80 0.64 1.15
N GLY A 122 18.96 0.24 2.41
CA GLY A 122 20.26 -0.05 3.02
C GLY A 122 21.02 -1.15 2.28
N TYR A 123 20.35 -2.25 1.90
CA TYR A 123 20.96 -3.29 1.10
C TYR A 123 21.34 -2.80 -0.30
N LEU A 124 20.44 -2.09 -1.00
CA LEU A 124 20.75 -1.54 -2.33
C LEU A 124 21.92 -0.55 -2.31
N TYR A 125 22.05 0.28 -1.27
CA TYR A 125 23.22 1.16 -1.12
C TYR A 125 24.52 0.39 -0.85
N LYS A 126 24.47 -0.77 -0.16
CA LYS A 126 25.64 -1.64 -0.01
C LYS A 126 26.09 -2.19 -1.35
N GLU A 127 25.16 -2.63 -2.20
CA GLU A 127 25.48 -3.12 -3.56
C GLU A 127 26.13 -2.02 -4.42
N LEU A 128 25.77 -0.75 -4.17
CA LEU A 128 26.40 0.42 -4.80
C LEU A 128 27.74 0.84 -4.14
N ASN A 129 28.26 0.11 -3.16
CA ASN A 129 29.40 0.49 -2.31
C ASN A 129 29.24 1.85 -1.60
N GLN A 130 28.00 2.34 -1.43
CA GLN A 130 27.67 3.58 -0.73
C GLN A 130 27.41 3.30 0.76
N ASN A 131 28.44 2.78 1.44
CA ASN A 131 28.32 2.25 2.81
C ASN A 131 27.79 3.27 3.84
N ASP A 132 28.14 4.54 3.71
CA ASP A 132 27.65 5.59 4.62
C ASP A 132 26.13 5.75 4.51
N LYS A 133 25.59 5.79 3.28
CA LYS A 133 24.14 5.85 3.05
C LYS A 133 23.43 4.59 3.49
N ALA A 134 24.07 3.43 3.31
CA ALA A 134 23.54 2.17 3.82
C ALA A 134 23.40 2.20 5.34
N LEU A 135 24.44 2.66 6.05
CA LEU A 135 24.42 2.84 7.51
C LEU A 135 23.30 3.79 7.95
N ASP A 136 23.12 4.91 7.27
CA ASP A 136 22.07 5.86 7.57
C ASP A 136 20.67 5.24 7.40
N CYS A 137 20.46 4.45 6.35
CA CYS A 137 19.21 3.72 6.15
C CYS A 137 18.93 2.71 7.28
N PHE A 138 19.92 1.91 7.68
CA PHE A 138 19.74 0.95 8.78
C PHE A 138 19.52 1.64 10.13
N ARG A 139 20.18 2.78 10.39
CA ARG A 139 19.95 3.60 11.59
C ARG A 139 18.52 4.13 11.62
N GLU A 140 18.02 4.61 10.49
CA GLU A 140 16.66 5.12 10.39
C GLU A 140 15.61 4.00 10.58
N ALA A 141 15.85 2.81 10.01
CA ALA A 141 15.02 1.64 10.28
C ALA A 141 14.98 1.31 11.78
N GLN A 142 16.14 1.28 12.45
CA GLN A 142 16.22 1.02 13.90
C GLN A 142 15.50 2.11 14.72
N ARG A 143 15.62 3.38 14.33
CA ARG A 143 14.95 4.51 14.98
C ARG A 143 13.44 4.37 14.89
N LEU A 144 12.91 3.99 13.72
CA LEU A 144 11.49 3.78 13.50
C LEU A 144 10.95 2.59 14.30
N GLU A 145 11.70 1.48 14.38
CA GLU A 145 11.30 0.32 15.20
C GLU A 145 11.19 0.71 16.68
N LYS A 146 12.19 1.42 17.23
CA LYS A 146 12.18 1.86 18.64
C LYS A 146 11.06 2.83 18.98
N ASN A 147 10.70 3.73 18.05
CA ASN A 147 9.69 4.76 18.28
C ASN A 147 8.27 4.33 17.90
N GLY A 148 8.10 3.16 17.26
CA GLY A 148 6.83 2.62 16.80
C GLY A 148 6.19 1.60 17.75
N HIS A 149 6.69 1.51 18.99
CA HIS A 149 6.16 0.66 20.06
C HIS A 149 5.27 1.46 21.01
#